data_AF-A0A8T7KTU2-F1
#
_entry.id   AF-A0A8T7KTU2-F1
#
_cell.length_a   1.000
_cell.length_b   1.000
_cell.length_c   1.000
_cell.angle_alpha   90.00
_cell.angle_beta   90.00
_cell.angle_gamma   90.00
#
_symmetry.space_group_name_H-M   'P 1'
#
loop_
_entity.id
_entity.type
_entity.pdbx_description
1 polymer ?
#
loop_
_entity_poly.entity_id
_entity_poly.type
_entity_poly.pdbx_seq_one_letter_code
_entity_poly.pdbx_strand_id
1 'polypeptide(L)'
;MHYSPAPLHIPDGFLNLVVSLICWAITAITLSVAIAHTNKSLGEKQVPLMGIMAAFIFAAQMINFPVAGGTSGHLLGGTLAAIALGPWAGMLVMTAVIAVQGLLFQDGGLLVMGANILNMGLITVAIGYGLYRAVAGGSRVVKLTVAGVAAWLSVMAGALSTSLQIWLSGNADLQVIIPAMLGVHALIGVGEALITVAALGFILQSRPDLLGKGSASSEGGRGWVIVGVVISLIVVLLSPLASGDPDGLERVAIDMGFIDSGQSAPYEVIPDYTLPFLGETPVSTIAAGAIGVLVVLGLAILAGRSLQNKAQVTNRKS
;
A
#
# COMPACT_ATOMS: atom_id res chain seq x y z
N MET A 1 5.16 -2.19 -24.61
CA MET A 1 4.47 -2.03 -23.31
C MET A 1 3.84 -3.31 -22.75
N HIS A 2 4.19 -4.54 -23.17
CA HIS A 2 3.53 -5.75 -22.66
C HIS A 2 4.12 -6.34 -21.35
N TYR A 3 5.19 -5.75 -20.81
CA TYR A 3 5.96 -6.36 -19.72
C TYR A 3 6.23 -5.43 -18.52
N SER A 4 5.91 -4.14 -18.63
CA SER A 4 6.05 -3.16 -17.56
C SER A 4 4.67 -2.93 -16.92
N PRO A 5 4.56 -2.85 -15.58
CA PRO A 5 3.29 -2.56 -14.91
C PRO A 5 2.74 -1.19 -15.38
N ALA A 6 1.43 -1.09 -15.58
CA ALA A 6 0.78 0.20 -15.83
C ALA A 6 0.91 1.11 -14.59
N PRO A 7 1.00 2.45 -14.75
CA PRO A 7 1.03 3.38 -13.62
C PRO A 7 -0.23 3.23 -12.75
N LEU A 8 -0.05 3.10 -11.43
CA LEU A 8 -1.13 2.74 -10.50
C LEU A 8 -1.60 3.87 -9.60
N HIS A 9 -0.75 4.88 -9.45
CA HIS A 9 -0.93 5.97 -8.50
C HIS A 9 -1.23 7.27 -9.23
N ILE A 10 -1.81 8.25 -8.51
CA ILE A 10 -2.08 9.57 -9.08
C ILE A 10 -0.74 10.15 -9.57
N PRO A 11 -0.61 10.48 -10.88
CA PRO A 11 0.57 11.15 -11.40
C PRO A 11 0.51 12.66 -11.09
N ASP A 12 1.66 13.33 -11.17
CA ASP A 12 1.67 14.80 -11.06
C ASP A 12 0.81 15.40 -12.19
N GLY A 13 0.17 16.55 -11.94
CA GLY A 13 -0.74 17.19 -12.89
C GLY A 13 -2.21 16.78 -12.81
N PHE A 14 -2.53 15.58 -12.27
CA PHE A 14 -3.92 15.18 -12.00
C PHE A 14 -4.57 15.98 -10.87
N LEU A 15 -3.77 16.50 -9.94
CA LEU A 15 -4.23 17.39 -8.89
C LEU A 15 -3.57 18.76 -9.05
N ASN A 16 -4.33 19.82 -8.77
CA ASN A 16 -3.74 21.15 -8.74
C ASN A 16 -2.83 21.30 -7.51
N LEU A 17 -1.96 22.31 -7.55
CA LEU A 17 -0.96 22.53 -6.51
C LEU A 17 -1.59 22.73 -5.11
N VAL A 18 -2.72 23.43 -5.03
CA VAL A 18 -3.37 23.73 -3.75
C VAL A 18 -3.89 22.44 -3.10
N VAL A 19 -4.61 21.61 -3.85
CA VAL A 19 -5.11 20.31 -3.37
C VAL A 19 -3.94 19.39 -2.97
N SER A 20 -2.89 19.37 -3.78
CA SER A 20 -1.68 18.59 -3.52
C SER A 20 -1.00 18.98 -2.19
N LEU A 21 -0.82 20.29 -1.96
CA LEU A 21 -0.22 20.80 -0.71
C LEU A 21 -1.10 20.54 0.52
N ILE A 22 -2.43 20.62 0.38
CA ILE A 22 -3.36 20.26 1.47
C ILE A 22 -3.24 18.78 1.82
N CYS A 23 -3.19 17.89 0.81
CA CYS A 23 -3.00 16.46 1.03
C CYS A 23 -1.67 16.16 1.72
N TRP A 24 -0.59 16.83 1.31
CA TRP A 24 0.69 16.77 2.00
C TRP A 24 0.63 17.22 3.46
N ALA A 25 -0.06 18.33 3.74
CA ALA A 25 -0.21 18.83 5.10
C ALA A 25 -0.96 17.82 5.99
N ILE A 26 -2.08 17.29 5.51
CA ILE A 26 -2.86 16.25 6.21
C ILE A 26 -1.99 15.02 6.46
N THR A 27 -1.33 14.52 5.42
CA THR A 27 -0.46 13.35 5.51
C THR A 27 0.68 13.57 6.50
N ALA A 28 1.39 14.70 6.44
CA ALA A 28 2.49 15.00 7.36
C ALA A 28 2.04 15.07 8.82
N ILE A 29 0.86 15.67 9.09
CA ILE A 29 0.29 15.73 10.44
C ILE A 29 -0.05 14.32 10.94
N THR A 30 -0.77 13.51 10.15
CA THR A 30 -1.15 12.16 10.54
C THR A 30 0.08 11.26 10.74
N LEU A 31 1.09 11.36 9.88
CA LEU A 31 2.33 10.60 10.02
C LEU A 31 3.12 11.03 11.25
N SER A 32 3.12 12.31 11.61
CA SER A 32 3.75 12.78 12.85
C SER A 32 3.11 12.14 14.08
N VAL A 33 1.78 12.01 14.09
CA VAL A 33 1.03 11.29 15.13
C VAL A 33 1.36 9.78 15.12
N ALA A 34 1.39 9.15 13.94
CA ALA A 34 1.73 7.74 13.79
C ALA A 34 3.14 7.43 14.30
N ILE A 35 4.12 8.28 13.98
CA ILE A 35 5.50 8.21 14.48
C ILE A 35 5.50 8.31 16.01
N ALA A 36 4.80 9.29 16.59
CA ALA A 36 4.76 9.50 18.03
C ALA A 36 4.15 8.29 18.79
N HIS A 37 3.10 7.68 18.26
CA HIS A 37 2.49 6.48 18.86
C HIS A 37 3.34 5.22 18.66
N THR A 38 3.93 5.05 17.47
CA THR A 38 4.80 3.90 17.19
C THR A 38 6.04 3.93 18.08
N ASN A 39 6.64 5.11 18.26
CA ASN A 39 7.76 5.33 19.20
C ASN A 39 7.47 4.89 20.64
N LYS A 40 6.21 4.81 21.08
CA LYS A 40 5.88 4.43 22.46
C LYS A 40 5.50 2.96 22.62
N SER A 41 5.23 2.26 21.52
CA SER A 41 4.57 0.95 21.55
C SER A 41 5.29 -0.13 20.72
N LEU A 42 6.38 0.21 20.04
CA LEU A 42 7.07 -0.69 19.13
C LEU A 42 7.91 -1.75 19.89
N GLY A 43 7.49 -3.00 19.77
CA GLY A 43 8.22 -4.14 20.33
C GLY A 43 9.33 -4.65 19.42
N GLU A 44 10.30 -5.41 19.98
CA GLU A 44 11.43 -5.98 19.22
C GLU A 44 11.00 -6.85 18.03
N LYS A 45 9.90 -7.60 18.19
CA LYS A 45 9.37 -8.50 17.15
C LYS A 45 8.55 -7.77 16.08
N GLN A 46 8.09 -6.54 16.34
CA GLN A 46 7.31 -5.77 15.37
C GLN A 46 8.19 -5.17 14.27
N VAL A 47 9.46 -4.86 14.56
CA VAL A 47 10.37 -4.26 13.57
C VAL A 47 10.62 -5.18 12.37
N PRO A 48 10.96 -6.48 12.53
CA PRO A 48 11.07 -7.38 11.38
C PRO A 48 9.73 -7.60 10.67
N LEU A 49 8.61 -7.58 11.41
CA LEU A 49 7.27 -7.76 10.84
C LEU A 49 6.92 -6.58 9.93
N MET A 50 7.27 -5.34 10.32
CA MET A 50 7.12 -4.17 9.46
C MET A 50 7.87 -4.34 8.14
N GLY A 51 9.12 -4.84 8.20
CA GLY A 51 9.92 -5.14 7.00
C GLY A 51 9.25 -6.12 6.05
N ILE A 52 8.79 -7.25 6.58
CA ILE A 52 8.16 -8.32 5.78
C ILE A 52 6.82 -7.87 5.21
N MET A 53 6.01 -7.16 6.01
CA MET A 53 4.74 -6.62 5.53
C MET A 53 4.98 -5.59 4.42
N ALA A 54 5.98 -4.71 4.56
CA ALA A 54 6.36 -3.77 3.50
C ALA A 54 6.77 -4.50 2.21
N ALA A 55 7.65 -5.49 2.32
CA ALA A 55 8.10 -6.32 1.20
C ALA A 55 6.95 -7.04 0.50
N PHE A 56 6.06 -7.67 1.26
CA PHE A 56 4.91 -8.40 0.70
C PHE A 56 3.91 -7.46 0.03
N ILE A 57 3.56 -6.35 0.67
CA ILE A 57 2.58 -5.40 0.12
C ILE A 57 3.14 -4.77 -1.16
N PHE A 58 4.41 -4.34 -1.16
CA PHE A 58 5.07 -3.84 -2.37
C PHE A 58 5.05 -4.88 -3.50
N ALA A 59 5.45 -6.13 -3.22
CA ALA A 59 5.44 -7.19 -4.21
C ALA A 59 4.04 -7.47 -4.77
N ALA A 60 3.02 -7.48 -3.90
CA ALA A 60 1.64 -7.73 -4.29
C ALA A 60 1.04 -6.56 -5.08
N GLN A 61 1.45 -5.32 -4.78
CA GLN A 61 1.05 -4.12 -5.52
C GLN A 61 1.56 -4.10 -6.96
N MET A 62 2.67 -4.78 -7.26
CA MET A 62 3.16 -4.91 -8.63
C MET A 62 2.31 -5.82 -9.52
N ILE A 63 1.34 -6.56 -8.95
CA ILE A 63 0.49 -7.48 -9.69
C ILE A 63 -0.86 -6.83 -9.94
N ASN A 64 -1.02 -6.26 -11.13
CA ASN A 64 -2.34 -5.86 -11.63
C ASN A 64 -3.06 -7.09 -12.14
N PHE A 65 -4.31 -7.27 -11.73
CA PHE A 65 -5.16 -8.33 -12.24
C PHE A 65 -6.24 -7.75 -13.17
N PRO A 66 -6.61 -8.46 -14.25
CA PRO A 66 -7.72 -8.05 -15.08
C PRO A 66 -9.02 -7.99 -14.28
N VAL A 67 -9.78 -6.93 -14.51
CA VAL A 67 -11.13 -6.70 -13.95
C VAL A 67 -12.11 -6.66 -15.13
N ALA A 68 -13.18 -5.88 -15.05
CA ALA A 68 -14.21 -5.79 -16.08
C ALA A 68 -13.94 -4.63 -17.04
N GLY A 69 -14.40 -4.79 -18.29
CA GLY A 69 -14.38 -3.70 -19.28
C GLY A 69 -12.98 -3.32 -19.77
N GLY A 70 -12.01 -4.25 -19.81
CA GLY A 70 -10.63 -3.95 -20.21
C GLY A 70 -9.92 -3.00 -19.26
N THR A 71 -10.21 -3.16 -17.96
CA THR A 71 -9.63 -2.39 -16.86
C THR A 71 -8.89 -3.38 -15.98
N SER A 72 -7.76 -3.00 -15.42
CA SER A 72 -7.07 -3.74 -14.38
C SER A 72 -7.24 -3.09 -13.02
N GLY A 73 -6.82 -3.80 -11.98
CA GLY A 73 -6.75 -3.26 -10.63
C GLY A 73 -5.66 -3.94 -9.84
N HIS A 74 -5.28 -3.31 -8.74
CA HIS A 74 -4.19 -3.78 -7.88
C HIS A 74 -4.59 -3.78 -6.41
N LEU A 75 -3.77 -4.45 -5.61
CA LEU A 75 -3.93 -4.50 -4.16
C LEU A 75 -3.56 -3.15 -3.53
N LEU A 76 -4.36 -2.60 -2.63
CA LEU A 76 -3.96 -1.47 -1.79
C LEU A 76 -3.15 -1.94 -0.57
N GLY A 77 -3.56 -3.02 0.10
CA GLY A 77 -2.83 -3.64 1.20
C GLY A 77 -2.91 -2.92 2.55
N GLY A 78 -3.55 -1.75 2.62
CA GLY A 78 -3.67 -0.96 3.84
C GLY A 78 -4.43 -1.67 4.96
N THR A 79 -5.53 -2.36 4.67
CA THR A 79 -6.26 -3.13 5.70
C THR A 79 -5.42 -4.30 6.23
N LEU A 80 -4.71 -5.00 5.34
CA LEU A 80 -3.79 -6.07 5.73
C LEU A 80 -2.67 -5.55 6.64
N ALA A 81 -2.03 -4.43 6.28
CA ALA A 81 -1.02 -3.77 7.11
C ALA A 81 -1.58 -3.38 8.47
N ALA A 82 -2.78 -2.79 8.50
CA ALA A 82 -3.45 -2.33 9.70
C ALA A 82 -3.74 -3.46 10.70
N ILE A 83 -4.16 -4.62 10.20
CA ILE A 83 -4.49 -5.78 11.03
C ILE A 83 -3.21 -6.46 11.53
N ALA A 84 -2.17 -6.56 10.69
CA ALA A 84 -0.91 -7.20 11.04
C ALA A 84 -0.04 -6.36 11.99
N LEU A 85 -0.03 -5.04 11.84
CA LEU A 85 0.90 -4.14 12.52
C LEU A 85 0.23 -3.18 13.50
N GLY A 86 -1.10 -3.05 13.45
CA GLY A 86 -1.82 -1.94 14.06
C GLY A 86 -1.82 -0.69 13.16
N PRO A 87 -2.59 0.35 13.54
CA PRO A 87 -2.88 1.47 12.65
C PRO A 87 -1.64 2.34 12.43
N TRP A 88 -0.85 2.58 13.48
CA TRP A 88 0.28 3.50 13.42
C TRP A 88 1.45 2.91 12.64
N ALA A 89 1.91 1.71 12.99
CA ALA A 89 2.97 1.04 12.25
C ALA A 89 2.52 0.65 10.82
N GLY A 90 1.24 0.30 10.63
CA GLY A 90 0.65 0.08 9.32
C GLY A 90 0.74 1.31 8.42
N MET A 91 0.37 2.50 8.91
CA MET A 91 0.51 3.76 8.16
C MET A 91 1.95 4.04 7.75
N LEU A 92 2.93 3.80 8.64
CA LEU A 92 4.35 4.01 8.32
C LEU A 92 4.86 3.03 7.27
N VAL A 93 4.42 1.77 7.34
CA VAL A 93 4.76 0.75 6.32
C VAL A 93 4.17 1.11 4.97
N MET A 94 2.88 1.45 4.90
CA MET A 94 2.25 1.88 3.65
C MET A 94 2.93 3.12 3.07
N THR A 95 3.30 4.08 3.93
CA THR A 95 4.04 5.27 3.51
C THR A 95 5.39 4.91 2.90
N ALA A 96 6.15 4.01 3.52
CA ALA A 96 7.45 3.59 3.00
C ALA A 96 7.31 2.89 1.63
N VAL A 97 6.28 2.07 1.47
CA VAL A 97 5.99 1.37 0.21
C VAL A 97 5.67 2.38 -0.90
N ILE A 98 4.69 3.27 -0.68
CA ILE A 98 4.27 4.28 -1.66
C ILE A 98 5.40 5.27 -1.97
N ALA A 99 6.18 5.66 -0.95
CA ALA A 99 7.33 6.53 -1.16
C ALA A 99 8.39 5.88 -2.05
N VAL A 100 8.66 4.58 -1.89
CA VAL A 100 9.59 3.87 -2.77
C VAL A 100 9.02 3.72 -4.18
N GLN A 101 7.73 3.45 -4.33
CA GLN A 101 7.06 3.40 -5.65
C GLN A 101 7.23 4.72 -6.41
N GLY A 102 6.90 5.85 -5.77
CA GLY A 102 7.09 7.17 -6.37
C GLY A 102 8.58 7.51 -6.59
N LEU A 103 9.44 7.34 -5.59
CA LEU A 103 10.84 7.79 -5.63
C LEU A 103 11.80 6.92 -6.45
N LEU A 104 11.57 5.61 -6.50
CA LEU A 104 12.47 4.69 -7.20
C LEU A 104 11.90 4.28 -8.56
N PHE A 105 10.59 4.09 -8.64
CA PHE A 105 9.93 3.53 -9.82
C PHE A 105 9.10 4.53 -10.60
N GLN A 106 9.00 5.79 -10.12
CA GLN A 106 8.20 6.84 -10.75
C GLN A 106 6.71 6.45 -10.92
N ASP A 107 6.24 5.48 -10.14
CA ASP A 107 4.86 5.02 -10.08
C ASP A 107 4.07 5.96 -9.14
N GLY A 108 3.60 7.06 -9.72
CA GLY A 108 2.94 8.18 -9.04
C GLY A 108 3.79 9.45 -8.97
N GLY A 109 3.13 10.60 -8.80
CA GLY A 109 3.77 11.91 -8.77
C GLY A 109 4.35 12.31 -7.42
N LEU A 110 5.35 13.18 -7.41
CA LEU A 110 5.99 13.68 -6.18
C LEU A 110 5.16 14.78 -5.50
N LEU A 111 4.57 15.69 -6.28
CA LEU A 111 3.71 16.75 -5.74
C LEU A 111 2.45 16.13 -5.13
N VAL A 112 1.91 15.08 -5.77
CA VAL A 112 0.71 14.38 -5.30
C VAL A 112 0.99 13.19 -4.40
N MET A 113 2.26 12.89 -4.06
CA MET A 113 2.61 11.76 -3.20
C MET A 113 1.89 11.81 -1.84
N GLY A 114 1.68 13.02 -1.29
CA GLY A 114 0.87 13.22 -0.09
C GLY A 114 -0.58 12.71 -0.23
N ALA A 115 -1.18 12.85 -1.41
CA ALA A 115 -2.52 12.34 -1.73
C ALA A 115 -2.52 10.81 -1.91
N ASN A 116 -1.53 10.25 -2.60
CA ASN A 116 -1.36 8.80 -2.74
C ASN A 116 -1.22 8.12 -1.36
N ILE A 117 -0.37 8.67 -0.48
CA ILE A 117 -0.22 8.19 0.90
C ILE A 117 -1.53 8.34 1.69
N LEU A 118 -2.23 9.47 1.56
CA LEU A 118 -3.51 9.69 2.24
C LEU A 118 -4.54 8.63 1.83
N ASN A 119 -4.72 8.40 0.54
CA ASN A 119 -5.76 7.53 -0.02
C ASN A 119 -5.46 6.07 0.27
N MET A 120 -4.25 5.61 -0.04
CA MET A 120 -3.91 4.19 -0.03
C MET A 120 -3.24 3.75 1.27
N GLY A 121 -2.64 4.67 2.03
CA GLY A 121 -1.90 4.38 3.24
C GLY A 121 -2.57 4.81 4.54
N LEU A 122 -3.26 5.96 4.57
CA LEU A 122 -3.86 6.48 5.80
C LEU A 122 -5.33 6.09 5.94
N ILE A 123 -6.15 6.42 4.94
CA ILE A 123 -7.60 6.15 4.94
C ILE A 123 -7.85 4.65 5.03
N THR A 124 -7.15 3.87 4.20
CA THR A 124 -7.35 2.42 4.15
C THR A 124 -6.98 1.76 5.48
N VAL A 125 -5.86 2.15 6.07
CA VAL A 125 -5.38 1.63 7.36
C VAL A 125 -6.34 2.02 8.49
N ALA A 126 -6.84 3.25 8.50
CA ALA A 126 -7.78 3.72 9.51
C ALA A 126 -9.09 2.94 9.47
N ILE A 127 -9.67 2.74 8.29
CA ILE A 127 -10.91 1.97 8.10
C ILE A 127 -10.69 0.49 8.44
N GLY A 128 -9.63 -0.10 7.88
CA GLY A 128 -9.24 -1.49 8.12
C GLY A 128 -9.10 -1.80 9.60
N TYR A 129 -8.31 -1.00 10.32
CA TYR A 129 -8.13 -1.16 11.76
C TYR A 129 -9.41 -0.87 12.53
N GLY A 130 -10.12 0.21 12.20
CA GLY A 130 -11.31 0.67 12.92
C GLY A 130 -12.45 -0.35 12.92
N LEU A 131 -12.66 -1.03 11.79
CA LEU A 131 -13.67 -2.09 11.69
C LEU A 131 -13.17 -3.38 12.33
N TYR A 132 -11.92 -3.80 12.08
CA TYR A 132 -11.39 -5.04 12.63
C TYR A 132 -11.30 -5.03 14.16
N ARG A 133 -10.93 -3.89 14.77
CA ARG A 133 -10.86 -3.76 16.24
C ARG A 133 -12.22 -3.94 16.91
N ALA A 134 -13.33 -3.64 16.23
CA ALA A 134 -14.68 -3.78 16.77
C ALA A 134 -15.05 -5.25 17.04
N VAL A 135 -14.38 -6.18 16.35
CA VAL A 135 -14.58 -7.63 16.49
C VAL A 135 -13.36 -8.36 17.04
N ALA A 136 -12.47 -7.67 17.75
CA ALA A 136 -11.23 -8.27 18.27
C ALA A 136 -11.47 -9.49 19.18
N GLY A 137 -12.61 -9.54 19.89
CA GLY A 137 -13.04 -10.67 20.73
C GLY A 137 -13.88 -11.74 20.00
N GLY A 138 -14.12 -11.57 18.70
CA GLY A 138 -14.93 -12.47 17.89
C GLY A 138 -14.22 -13.77 17.50
N SER A 139 -15.00 -14.73 16.98
CA SER A 139 -14.48 -15.98 16.45
C SER A 139 -13.58 -15.76 15.23
N ARG A 140 -12.78 -16.77 14.85
CA ARG A 140 -11.92 -16.70 13.64
C ARG A 140 -12.72 -16.33 12.39
N VAL A 141 -13.91 -16.90 12.23
CA VAL A 141 -14.81 -16.63 11.10
C VAL A 141 -15.21 -15.15 11.09
N VAL A 142 -15.72 -14.63 12.21
CA VAL A 142 -16.15 -13.23 12.31
C VAL A 142 -15.00 -12.27 11.99
N LYS A 143 -13.80 -12.52 12.53
CA LYS A 143 -12.63 -11.68 12.27
C LYS A 143 -12.24 -11.66 10.80
N LEU A 144 -12.21 -12.82 10.13
CA LEU A 144 -11.89 -12.90 8.70
C LEU A 144 -12.98 -12.26 7.84
N THR A 145 -14.27 -12.48 8.15
CA THR A 145 -15.37 -11.83 7.44
C THR A 145 -15.28 -10.31 7.56
N VAL A 146 -15.06 -9.77 8.76
CA VAL A 146 -14.92 -8.32 8.95
C VAL A 146 -13.65 -7.79 8.31
N ALA A 147 -12.54 -8.54 8.30
CA ALA A 147 -11.35 -8.12 7.58
C ALA A 147 -11.60 -7.97 6.08
N GLY A 148 -12.34 -8.90 5.46
CA GLY A 148 -12.72 -8.80 4.04
C GLY A 148 -13.65 -7.61 3.77
N VAL A 149 -14.67 -7.40 4.61
CA VAL A 149 -15.58 -6.25 4.48
C VAL A 149 -14.82 -4.93 4.68
N ALA A 150 -13.91 -4.88 5.65
CA ALA A 150 -13.11 -3.69 5.93
C ALA A 150 -12.14 -3.38 4.78
N ALA A 151 -11.52 -4.42 4.20
CA ALA A 151 -10.71 -4.32 3.00
C ALA A 151 -11.51 -3.72 1.83
N TRP A 152 -12.68 -4.27 1.51
CA TRP A 152 -13.54 -3.74 0.44
C TRP A 152 -13.94 -2.27 0.69
N LEU A 153 -14.43 -1.96 1.90
CA LEU A 153 -14.82 -0.58 2.27
C LEU A 153 -13.62 0.39 2.24
N SER A 154 -12.43 -0.10 2.57
CA SER A 154 -11.20 0.72 2.54
C SER A 154 -10.82 1.13 1.12
N VAL A 155 -10.98 0.25 0.13
CA VAL A 155 -10.78 0.56 -1.29
C VAL A 155 -11.82 1.58 -1.75
N MET A 156 -13.09 1.37 -1.41
CA MET A 156 -14.17 2.30 -1.78
C MET A 156 -13.95 3.70 -1.21
N ALA A 157 -13.46 3.80 0.03
CA ALA A 157 -13.14 5.08 0.65
C ALA A 157 -11.91 5.76 0.01
N GLY A 158 -10.88 4.99 -0.36
CA GLY A 158 -9.74 5.50 -1.12
C GLY A 158 -10.14 6.02 -2.50
N ALA A 159 -10.99 5.29 -3.21
CA ALA A 159 -11.53 5.69 -4.51
C ALA A 159 -12.42 6.94 -4.40
N LEU A 160 -13.27 7.02 -3.37
CA LEU A 160 -14.06 8.23 -3.08
C LEU A 160 -13.16 9.43 -2.80
N SER A 161 -12.12 9.25 -1.98
CA SER A 161 -11.19 10.33 -1.64
C SER A 161 -10.44 10.84 -2.88
N THR A 162 -9.96 9.92 -3.72
CA THR A 162 -9.33 10.24 -5.01
C THR A 162 -10.29 11.02 -5.93
N SER A 163 -11.55 10.57 -6.03
CA SER A 163 -12.59 11.26 -6.82
C SER A 163 -12.82 12.69 -6.36
N LEU A 164 -12.87 12.92 -5.05
CA LEU A 164 -13.04 14.25 -4.47
C LEU A 164 -11.82 15.14 -4.74
N GLN A 165 -10.61 14.60 -4.68
CA GLN A 165 -9.38 15.35 -4.96
C GLN A 165 -9.30 15.79 -6.43
N ILE A 166 -9.65 14.91 -7.36
CA ILE A 166 -9.69 15.21 -8.80
C ILE A 166 -10.78 16.24 -9.11
N TRP A 167 -11.96 16.10 -8.52
CA TRP A 167 -13.04 17.10 -8.65
C TRP A 167 -12.63 18.47 -8.09
N LEU A 168 -12.07 18.52 -6.87
CA LEU A 168 -11.55 19.75 -6.27
C LEU A 168 -10.42 20.38 -7.10
N SER A 169 -9.76 19.58 -7.93
CA SER A 169 -8.73 20.04 -8.86
C SER A 169 -9.26 20.59 -10.17
N GLY A 170 -10.56 20.41 -10.45
CA GLY A 170 -11.23 20.89 -11.66
C GLY A 170 -11.10 19.96 -12.87
N ASN A 171 -10.62 18.72 -12.67
CA ASN A 171 -10.35 17.79 -13.77
C ASN A 171 -11.55 16.92 -14.16
N ALA A 172 -12.57 16.81 -13.31
CA ALA A 172 -13.80 16.08 -13.62
C ALA A 172 -14.98 16.55 -12.76
N ASP A 173 -16.20 16.42 -13.28
CA ASP A 173 -17.43 16.71 -12.54
C ASP A 173 -17.77 15.60 -11.54
N LEU A 174 -18.23 15.99 -10.35
CA LEU A 174 -18.53 15.10 -9.24
C LEU A 174 -19.51 13.97 -9.61
N GLN A 175 -20.54 14.30 -10.40
CA GLN A 175 -21.60 13.39 -10.82
C GLN A 175 -21.11 12.30 -11.78
N VAL A 176 -19.98 12.55 -12.46
CA VAL A 176 -19.38 11.62 -13.42
C VAL A 176 -18.29 10.80 -12.73
N ILE A 177 -17.38 11.48 -12.01
CA ILE A 177 -16.20 10.83 -11.44
C ILE A 177 -16.51 9.86 -10.31
N ILE A 178 -17.45 10.18 -9.42
CA ILE A 178 -17.78 9.31 -8.29
C ILE A 178 -18.33 7.96 -8.78
N PRO A 179 -19.39 7.89 -9.62
CA PRO A 179 -19.91 6.61 -10.09
C PRO A 179 -18.87 5.79 -10.87
N ALA A 180 -18.04 6.44 -11.68
CA ALA A 180 -17.02 5.74 -12.48
C ALA A 180 -15.92 5.15 -11.60
N MET A 181 -15.31 5.98 -10.73
CA MET A 181 -14.25 5.52 -9.81
C MET A 181 -14.78 4.45 -8.86
N LEU A 182 -15.91 4.69 -8.19
CA LEU A 182 -16.47 3.71 -7.26
C LEU A 182 -16.95 2.44 -7.97
N GLY A 183 -17.45 2.55 -9.20
CA GLY A 183 -17.92 1.41 -9.97
C GLY A 183 -16.81 0.41 -10.26
N VAL A 184 -15.69 0.87 -10.83
CA VAL A 184 -14.54 0.00 -11.11
C VAL A 184 -13.91 -0.50 -9.80
N HIS A 185 -13.72 0.39 -8.83
CA HIS A 185 -13.07 0.04 -7.56
C HIS A 185 -13.92 -0.87 -6.67
N ALA A 186 -15.24 -0.95 -6.88
CA ALA A 186 -16.07 -1.95 -6.20
C ALA A 186 -15.66 -3.38 -6.59
N LEU A 187 -15.25 -3.61 -7.83
CA LEU A 187 -14.75 -4.91 -8.29
C LEU A 187 -13.31 -5.15 -7.82
N ILE A 188 -12.45 -4.14 -7.91
CA ILE A 188 -11.07 -4.19 -7.38
C ILE A 188 -11.10 -4.52 -5.87
N GLY A 189 -12.02 -3.90 -5.13
CA GLY A 189 -12.22 -4.13 -3.70
C GLY A 189 -12.61 -5.57 -3.36
N VAL A 190 -13.25 -6.31 -4.28
CA VAL A 190 -13.52 -7.74 -4.06
C VAL A 190 -12.19 -8.51 -4.10
N GLY A 191 -11.30 -8.19 -5.04
CA GLY A 191 -9.94 -8.71 -5.08
C GLY A 191 -9.17 -8.41 -3.78
N GLU A 192 -9.17 -7.16 -3.33
CA GLU A 192 -8.55 -6.74 -2.06
C GLU A 192 -9.09 -7.56 -0.87
N ALA A 193 -10.42 -7.74 -0.80
CA ALA A 193 -11.05 -8.50 0.27
C ALA A 193 -10.61 -9.97 0.26
N LEU A 194 -10.60 -10.61 -0.91
CA LEU A 194 -10.17 -12.00 -1.05
C LEU A 194 -8.69 -12.18 -0.68
N ILE A 195 -7.81 -11.31 -1.19
CA ILE A 195 -6.38 -11.37 -0.89
C ILE A 195 -6.12 -11.11 0.60
N THR A 196 -6.79 -10.10 1.18
CA THR A 196 -6.67 -9.80 2.62
C THR A 196 -7.12 -10.98 3.48
N VAL A 197 -8.26 -11.59 3.17
CA VAL A 197 -8.76 -12.76 3.90
C VAL A 197 -7.84 -13.97 3.75
N ALA A 198 -7.34 -14.23 2.54
CA ALA A 198 -6.41 -15.33 2.28
C ALA A 198 -5.09 -15.14 3.05
N ALA A 199 -4.49 -13.94 2.98
CA ALA A 199 -3.25 -13.61 3.67
C ALA A 199 -3.42 -13.71 5.20
N LEU A 200 -4.48 -13.12 5.76
CA LEU A 200 -4.76 -13.24 7.19
C LEU A 200 -5.11 -14.66 7.61
N GLY A 201 -5.83 -15.41 6.78
CA GLY A 201 -6.14 -16.82 6.99
C GLY A 201 -4.88 -17.66 7.09
N PHE A 202 -3.92 -17.44 6.20
CA PHE A 202 -2.60 -18.06 6.22
C PHE A 202 -1.79 -17.66 7.46
N ILE A 203 -1.73 -16.37 7.81
CA ILE A 203 -1.01 -15.91 9.00
C ILE A 203 -1.62 -16.53 10.27
N LEU A 204 -2.94 -16.56 10.40
CA LEU A 204 -3.62 -17.18 11.54
C LEU A 204 -3.40 -18.69 11.64
N GLN A 205 -3.16 -19.37 10.52
CA GLN A 205 -2.87 -20.80 10.50
C GLN A 205 -1.41 -21.10 10.82
N SER A 206 -0.49 -20.35 10.21
CA SER A 206 0.94 -20.61 10.25
C SER A 206 1.63 -19.96 11.45
N ARG A 207 1.18 -18.77 11.87
CA ARG A 207 1.77 -17.92 12.92
C ARG A 207 0.71 -17.08 13.65
N PRO A 208 -0.25 -17.71 14.35
CA PRO A 208 -1.30 -16.98 15.09
C PRO A 208 -0.76 -16.02 16.15
N ASP A 209 0.47 -16.25 16.63
CA ASP A 209 1.18 -15.40 17.58
C ASP A 209 1.47 -13.98 17.04
N LEU A 210 1.48 -13.78 15.72
CA LEU A 210 1.67 -12.46 15.11
C LEU A 210 0.43 -11.57 15.22
N LEU A 211 -0.77 -12.16 15.33
CA LEU A 211 -2.05 -11.43 15.34
C LEU A 211 -2.75 -11.44 16.72
N GLY A 212 -2.21 -12.19 17.70
CA GLY A 212 -2.77 -12.34 19.04
C GLY A 212 -2.33 -11.25 20.03
N LYS A 213 -3.21 -10.92 21.00
CA LYS A 213 -2.85 -10.08 22.16
C LYS A 213 -1.94 -10.87 23.10
N GLY A 214 -0.62 -10.78 22.89
CA GLY A 214 0.38 -11.33 23.81
C GLY A 214 1.68 -11.85 23.19
N SER A 215 2.23 -11.25 22.14
CA SER A 215 3.41 -11.81 21.43
C SER A 215 4.77 -11.64 22.12
N ALA A 216 4.81 -11.59 23.46
CA ALA A 216 6.08 -11.60 24.19
C ALA A 216 6.76 -12.98 24.22
N SER A 217 6.06 -14.11 24.02
CA SER A 217 6.59 -15.42 24.46
C SER A 217 6.99 -16.48 23.40
N SER A 218 6.93 -16.26 22.09
CA SER A 218 7.54 -17.21 21.12
C SER A 218 8.91 -16.71 20.62
N GLU A 219 9.95 -17.55 20.69
CA GLU A 219 11.24 -17.31 20.02
C GLU A 219 11.05 -17.25 18.50
N GLY A 220 10.66 -16.08 17.98
CA GLY A 220 10.58 -15.84 16.55
C GLY A 220 11.97 -15.66 15.95
N GLY A 221 12.74 -16.74 15.84
CA GLY A 221 14.08 -16.74 15.24
C GLY A 221 14.09 -16.21 13.80
N ARG A 222 15.27 -15.86 13.27
CA ARG A 222 15.45 -15.28 11.91
C ARG A 222 14.73 -16.03 10.77
N GLY A 223 14.40 -17.31 10.96
CA GLY A 223 13.75 -18.16 9.95
C GLY A 223 12.42 -17.63 9.38
N TRP A 224 11.56 -17.01 10.18
CA TRP A 224 10.27 -16.52 9.65
C TRP A 224 10.41 -15.25 8.81
N VAL A 225 11.45 -14.45 9.09
CA VAL A 225 11.80 -13.30 8.24
C VAL A 225 12.21 -13.79 6.86
N ILE A 226 13.01 -14.85 6.82
CA ILE A 226 13.41 -15.49 5.56
C ILE A 226 12.19 -16.00 4.81
N VAL A 227 11.26 -16.69 5.49
CA VAL A 227 10.01 -17.15 4.86
C VAL A 227 9.21 -15.99 4.27
N GLY A 228 9.03 -14.91 5.01
CA GLY A 228 8.33 -13.72 4.53
C GLY A 228 8.98 -13.12 3.27
N VAL A 229 10.31 -12.96 3.29
CA VAL A 229 11.07 -12.47 2.13
C VAL A 229 10.95 -13.42 0.94
N VAL A 230 11.06 -14.73 1.15
CA VAL A 230 10.91 -15.72 0.09
C VAL A 230 9.51 -15.66 -0.52
N ILE A 231 8.46 -15.52 0.29
CA ILE A 231 7.09 -15.34 -0.21
C ILE A 231 6.99 -14.07 -1.05
N SER A 232 7.51 -12.93 -0.58
CA SER A 232 7.51 -11.67 -1.34
C SER A 232 8.25 -11.81 -2.67
N LEU A 233 9.39 -12.50 -2.70
CA LEU A 233 10.15 -12.74 -3.92
C LEU A 233 9.42 -13.69 -4.88
N ILE A 234 8.74 -14.71 -4.38
CA ILE A 234 7.88 -15.58 -5.20
C ILE A 234 6.75 -14.76 -5.83
N VAL A 235 6.12 -13.86 -5.08
CA VAL A 235 5.10 -12.94 -5.62
C VAL A 235 5.70 -12.06 -6.72
N VAL A 236 6.91 -11.51 -6.54
CA VAL A 236 7.61 -10.75 -7.58
C VAL A 236 7.84 -11.56 -8.86
N LEU A 237 8.11 -12.87 -8.78
CA LEU A 237 8.25 -13.71 -9.98
C LEU A 237 6.98 -13.76 -10.85
N LEU A 238 5.82 -13.43 -10.27
CA LEU A 238 4.55 -13.36 -10.97
C LEU A 238 4.30 -11.97 -11.60
N SER A 239 5.14 -10.96 -11.34
CA SER A 239 4.93 -9.60 -11.86
C SER A 239 4.84 -9.50 -13.39
N PRO A 240 5.54 -10.32 -14.22
CA PRO A 240 5.34 -10.27 -15.67
C PRO A 240 3.98 -10.80 -16.14
N LEU A 241 3.19 -11.40 -15.25
CA LEU A 241 1.82 -11.82 -15.51
C LEU A 241 0.80 -10.73 -15.18
N ALA A 242 1.24 -9.57 -14.71
CA ALA A 242 0.37 -8.42 -14.46
C ALA A 242 -0.35 -8.02 -15.75
N SER A 243 -1.62 -7.60 -15.60
CA SER A 243 -2.41 -7.10 -16.73
C SER A 243 -1.78 -5.84 -17.32
N GLY A 244 -1.76 -5.76 -18.65
CA GLY A 244 -1.39 -4.54 -19.38
C GLY A 244 -2.56 -3.58 -19.64
N ASP A 245 -3.76 -3.91 -19.15
CA ASP A 245 -4.92 -3.03 -19.22
C ASP A 245 -4.75 -1.83 -18.26
N PRO A 246 -5.31 -0.65 -18.57
CA PRO A 246 -5.26 0.51 -17.69
C PRO A 246 -5.80 0.20 -16.30
N ASP A 247 -5.15 0.70 -15.24
CA ASP A 247 -5.68 0.58 -13.87
C ASP A 247 -7.02 1.33 -13.74
N GLY A 248 -7.81 1.02 -12.72
CA GLY A 248 -9.09 1.68 -12.46
C GLY A 248 -9.03 3.22 -12.43
N LEU A 249 -7.96 3.81 -11.90
CA LEU A 249 -7.77 5.28 -11.97
C LEU A 249 -7.49 5.73 -13.41
N GLU A 250 -6.56 5.08 -14.08
CA GLU A 250 -6.14 5.41 -15.44
C GLU A 250 -7.29 5.27 -16.43
N ARG A 251 -8.07 4.19 -16.31
CA ARG A 251 -9.26 3.94 -17.11
C ARG A 251 -10.26 5.07 -16.99
N VAL A 252 -10.54 5.52 -15.77
CA VAL A 252 -11.43 6.66 -15.54
C VAL A 252 -10.86 7.94 -16.15
N ALA A 253 -9.56 8.17 -16.04
CA ALA A 253 -8.91 9.34 -16.64
C ALA A 253 -8.98 9.34 -18.17
N ILE A 254 -8.81 8.18 -18.81
CA ILE A 254 -8.98 7.98 -20.25
C ILE A 254 -10.43 8.27 -20.66
N ASP A 255 -11.39 7.60 -20.01
CA ASP A 255 -12.81 7.68 -20.38
C ASP A 255 -13.38 9.11 -20.18
N MET A 256 -12.82 9.88 -19.25
CA MET A 256 -13.20 11.28 -19.00
C MET A 256 -12.34 12.33 -19.71
N GLY A 257 -11.27 11.90 -20.40
CA GLY A 257 -10.44 12.78 -21.23
C GLY A 257 -9.50 13.71 -20.45
N PHE A 258 -9.08 13.35 -19.24
CA PHE A 258 -8.07 14.11 -18.49
C PHE A 258 -6.73 13.37 -18.31
N ILE A 259 -6.54 12.22 -18.96
CA ILE A 259 -5.28 11.45 -18.90
C ILE A 259 -4.05 12.28 -19.30
N ASP A 260 -4.19 13.18 -20.29
CA ASP A 260 -3.11 14.05 -20.78
C ASP A 260 -2.69 15.16 -19.81
N SER A 261 -3.42 15.32 -18.68
CA SER A 261 -2.99 16.22 -17.60
C SER A 261 -1.81 15.64 -16.79
N GLY A 262 -1.55 14.34 -16.91
CA GLY A 262 -0.46 13.65 -16.23
C GLY A 262 0.91 14.17 -16.67
N GLN A 263 1.80 14.40 -15.71
CA GLN A 263 3.17 14.85 -15.90
C GLN A 263 4.14 13.77 -15.45
N SER A 264 5.21 13.60 -16.22
CA SER A 264 6.32 12.72 -15.87
C SER A 264 7.13 13.29 -14.70
N ALA A 265 7.75 12.42 -13.93
CA ALA A 265 8.70 12.82 -12.89
C ALA A 265 9.89 13.61 -13.49
N PRO A 266 10.47 14.59 -12.76
CA PRO A 266 11.61 15.37 -13.24
C PRO A 266 12.96 14.61 -13.18
N TYR A 267 12.92 13.29 -12.98
CA TYR A 267 14.05 12.41 -12.77
C TYR A 267 13.66 10.97 -13.13
N GLU A 268 14.65 10.13 -13.45
CA GLU A 268 14.45 8.72 -13.82
C GLU A 268 15.47 7.86 -13.07
N VAL A 269 15.00 6.83 -12.36
CA VAL A 269 15.89 5.87 -11.67
C VAL A 269 15.65 4.46 -12.20
N ILE A 270 14.44 3.94 -12.02
CA ILE A 270 13.96 2.67 -12.59
C ILE A 270 12.48 2.88 -13.00
N PRO A 271 12.21 3.81 -13.93
CA PRO A 271 10.83 4.20 -14.24
C PRO A 271 10.03 2.99 -14.71
N ASP A 272 8.77 2.90 -14.25
CA ASP A 272 7.82 1.84 -14.60
C ASP A 272 8.40 0.43 -14.41
N TYR A 273 9.22 0.27 -13.36
CA TYR A 273 9.90 -0.99 -13.02
C TYR A 273 10.78 -1.52 -14.16
N THR A 274 11.31 -0.62 -15.00
CA THR A 274 12.13 -0.94 -16.16
C THR A 274 13.59 -0.53 -15.93
N LEU A 275 14.49 -1.50 -15.90
CA LEU A 275 15.93 -1.29 -15.75
C LEU A 275 16.53 -0.84 -17.09
N PRO A 276 17.27 0.29 -17.13
CA PRO A 276 17.78 0.87 -18.39
C PRO A 276 18.60 -0.10 -19.26
N PHE A 277 19.32 -1.03 -18.63
CA PHE A 277 20.17 -2.00 -19.33
C PHE A 277 19.47 -3.31 -19.72
N LEU A 278 18.25 -3.57 -19.22
CA LEU A 278 17.46 -4.76 -19.57
C LEU A 278 16.26 -4.43 -20.47
N GLY A 279 15.86 -3.15 -20.57
CA GLY A 279 14.70 -2.71 -21.34
C GLY A 279 13.38 -3.32 -20.86
N GLU A 280 12.32 -3.19 -21.67
CA GLU A 280 10.99 -3.74 -21.39
C GLU A 280 10.96 -5.28 -21.51
N THR A 281 11.52 -5.98 -20.53
CA THR A 281 11.56 -7.45 -20.49
C THR A 281 11.01 -7.99 -19.18
N PRO A 282 10.46 -9.22 -19.15
CA PRO A 282 10.05 -9.88 -17.91
C PRO A 282 11.15 -9.91 -16.84
N VAL A 283 12.40 -10.09 -17.27
CA VAL A 283 13.57 -10.13 -16.39
C VAL A 283 13.81 -8.76 -15.75
N SER A 284 13.62 -7.68 -16.51
CA SER A 284 13.70 -6.31 -15.98
C SER A 284 12.70 -6.10 -14.85
N THR A 285 11.43 -6.41 -15.07
CA THR A 285 10.34 -6.21 -14.09
C THR A 285 10.54 -7.06 -12.83
N ILE A 286 10.99 -8.31 -12.98
CA ILE A 286 11.33 -9.17 -11.85
C ILE A 286 12.51 -8.59 -11.06
N ALA A 287 13.58 -8.15 -11.74
CA ALA A 287 14.76 -7.60 -11.08
C ALA A 287 14.46 -6.27 -10.37
N ALA A 288 13.72 -5.37 -11.01
CA ALA A 288 13.22 -4.13 -10.42
C ALA A 288 12.34 -4.40 -9.19
N GLY A 289 11.42 -5.36 -9.28
CA GLY A 289 10.59 -5.77 -8.16
C GLY A 289 11.38 -6.35 -7.00
N ALA A 290 12.40 -7.17 -7.27
CA ALA A 290 13.28 -7.71 -6.23
C ALA A 290 14.09 -6.61 -5.54
N ILE A 291 14.59 -5.62 -6.28
CA ILE A 291 15.25 -4.43 -5.72
C ILE A 291 14.26 -3.68 -4.82
N GLY A 292 13.04 -3.42 -5.30
CA GLY A 292 12.01 -2.72 -4.54
C GLY A 292 11.67 -3.43 -3.22
N VAL A 293 11.44 -4.75 -3.27
CA VAL A 293 11.22 -5.60 -2.09
C VAL A 293 12.33 -5.44 -1.05
N LEU A 294 13.60 -5.50 -1.47
CA LEU A 294 14.74 -5.36 -0.56
C LEU A 294 14.85 -3.95 0.02
N VAL A 295 14.58 -2.92 -0.80
CA VAL A 295 14.62 -1.52 -0.38
C VAL A 295 13.53 -1.22 0.64
N VAL A 296 12.27 -1.57 0.37
CA VAL A 296 11.17 -1.32 1.33
C VAL A 296 11.35 -2.09 2.62
N LEU A 297 11.85 -3.33 2.55
CA LEU A 297 12.17 -4.15 3.72
C LEU A 297 13.25 -3.49 4.58
N GLY A 298 14.34 -3.07 3.94
CA GLY A 298 15.45 -2.37 4.61
C GLY A 298 14.98 -1.08 5.26
N LEU A 299 14.25 -0.24 4.54
CA LEU A 299 13.72 1.04 5.04
C LEU A 299 12.77 0.84 6.21
N ALA A 300 11.82 -0.08 6.12
CA ALA A 300 10.87 -0.35 7.21
C ALA A 300 11.57 -0.90 8.47
N ILE A 301 12.58 -1.77 8.31
CA ILE A 301 13.40 -2.26 9.44
C ILE A 301 14.23 -1.13 10.05
N LEU A 302 14.88 -0.30 9.24
CA LEU A 302 15.70 0.82 9.73
C LEU A 302 14.85 1.86 10.45
N ALA A 303 13.70 2.23 9.88
CA ALA A 303 12.72 3.10 10.50
C ALA A 303 12.25 2.52 11.84
N GLY A 304 11.85 1.24 11.85
CA GLY A 304 11.43 0.55 13.07
C GLY A 304 12.52 0.53 14.15
N ARG A 305 13.77 0.22 13.81
CA ARG A 305 14.90 0.24 14.77
C ARG A 305 15.16 1.64 15.33
N SER A 306 15.12 2.67 14.49
CA SER A 306 15.31 4.06 14.91
C SER A 306 14.23 4.50 15.90
N LEU A 307 12.98 4.15 15.63
CA LEU A 307 11.84 4.45 16.51
C LEU A 307 11.93 3.69 17.83
N GLN A 308 12.34 2.42 17.79
CA GLN A 308 12.53 1.59 18.97
C GLN A 308 13.64 2.11 19.90
N ASN A 309 14.78 2.52 19.33
CA ASN A 309 15.89 3.06 20.12
C ASN A 309 15.49 4.33 20.88
N LYS A 310 14.69 5.21 20.24
CA LYS A 310 14.15 6.41 20.90
C LYS A 310 13.23 6.05 22.08
N ALA A 311 12.36 5.05 21.91
CA ALA A 311 11.48 4.55 22.97
C ALA A 311 12.24 4.16 24.25
N GLN A 312 13.31 3.37 24.08
CA GLN A 312 14.11 2.87 25.19
C GLN A 312 14.88 3.99 25.90
N VAL A 313 15.37 4.99 25.16
CA VAL A 313 16.06 6.16 25.73
C VAL A 313 15.09 7.01 26.57
N THR A 314 13.87 7.22 26.11
CA THR A 314 12.86 7.98 26.86
C THR A 314 12.50 7.27 28.17
N ASN A 315 12.27 5.95 28.14
CA ASN A 315 11.93 5.18 29.34
C ASN A 315 13.06 5.09 30.38
N ARG A 316 14.33 5.27 29.98
CA ARG A 316 15.47 5.31 30.92
C ARG A 316 15.61 6.66 31.64
N LYS A 317 14.94 7.72 31.16
CA LYS A 317 15.02 9.09 31.71
C LYS A 317 13.81 9.48 32.56
N SER A 318 12.75 8.67 32.57
CA SER A 318 11.55 8.80 33.40
C SER A 318 11.65 7.94 34.64
#